data_AF-A0AAV8W3B0-F1
#
_entry.id   AF-A0AAV8W3B0-F1
#
_cell.length_a   1.000
_cell.length_b   1.000
_cell.length_c   1.000
_cell.angle_alpha   90.00
_cell.angle_beta   90.00
_cell.angle_gamma   90.00
#
_symmetry.space_group_name_H-M   'P 1'
#
loop_
_entity.id
_entity.type
_entity.pdbx_description
1 polymer ?
#
loop_
_entity_poly.entity_id
_entity_poly.type
_entity_poly.pdbx_seq_one_letter_code
_entity_poly.pdbx_strand_id
1 'polypeptide(L)'
;MKHDQMFRSYEYLSTLLLLLFVWPSGVVSKFSYDYYWRDYTGNIPYDAVDGGWDVNNETTYIGQVFVKDHGIIPVTIYPGVTEVTANIKGLHTLHSYIKILCSSSKQNFEWYSATAKDLHLQMINKHLVQGGVDNDLITNIGRILYQGEVKVAKVCGFDVGNAKLYFPAETEEKDADSYEVLVYNTNNPPITVRMNVDGVVSKFSYDYYWRDYTGNIPYDAVDGGWDVNNETTYIGQVFVKDHGIIPVTIYPGITEVTANIKGLHTLHSYIKILCSSSKQNFEWYSATSKDLHLQMINKHLVRGGVEYDLITNIGRILYQGEVKVAKVCGFAVGNAKLYFPAETEEKGADSYEVLVYNANNPPNTNNTNTTNMNMIPIYQ
;
A
#
# COMPACT_ATOMS: atom_id res chain seq x y z
N MET A 1 14.19 71.48 33.95
CA MET A 1 15.12 71.25 35.08
C MET A 1 15.12 69.75 35.35
N LYS A 2 16.26 69.03 35.23
CA LYS A 2 17.27 68.81 36.29
C LYS A 2 16.65 68.12 37.53
N HIS A 3 17.15 67.05 38.16
CA HIS A 3 18.34 66.17 38.06
C HIS A 3 18.03 64.88 38.90
N ASP A 4 18.61 63.68 38.81
CA ASP A 4 19.48 62.98 37.82
C ASP A 4 19.56 61.46 38.16
N GLN A 5 20.18 60.65 37.28
CA GLN A 5 20.92 59.39 37.54
C GLN A 5 20.39 58.25 38.46
N MET A 6 20.30 57.03 37.90
CA MET A 6 20.88 55.84 38.55
C MET A 6 21.34 54.75 37.55
N PHE A 7 22.65 54.45 37.59
CA PHE A 7 23.39 53.24 37.15
C PHE A 7 22.68 52.21 36.25
N ARG A 8 23.10 51.95 34.99
CA ARG A 8 24.36 51.29 34.52
C ARG A 8 24.80 50.06 35.33
N SER A 9 24.54 48.87 34.79
CA SER A 9 25.55 47.89 34.31
C SER A 9 25.00 46.46 34.32
N TYR A 10 25.05 45.72 33.20
CA TYR A 10 25.37 44.28 33.13
C TYR A 10 25.41 43.84 31.65
N GLU A 11 26.54 44.12 31.01
CA GLU A 11 27.00 43.29 29.89
C GLU A 11 28.06 42.30 30.43
N TYR A 12 28.36 41.29 29.60
CA TYR A 12 29.40 40.25 29.72
C TYR A 12 29.01 38.84 30.23
N LEU A 13 29.37 37.88 29.36
CA LEU A 13 29.74 36.48 29.64
C LEU A 13 28.61 35.48 29.96
N SER A 14 27.93 35.03 28.90
CA SER A 14 27.53 33.63 28.76
C SER A 14 28.07 33.05 27.43
N THR A 15 29.39 33.07 27.29
CA THR A 15 30.09 32.34 26.24
C THR A 15 29.96 30.83 26.44
N LEU A 16 29.68 30.12 25.34
CA LEU A 16 30.14 28.75 25.08
C LEU A 16 29.56 27.63 25.96
N LEU A 17 28.36 27.15 25.61
CA LEU A 17 28.04 25.72 25.75
C LEU A 17 27.37 25.18 24.47
N LEU A 18 28.09 25.30 23.35
CA LEU A 18 27.74 24.67 22.08
C LEU A 18 28.03 23.17 22.18
N LEU A 19 27.21 22.47 22.99
CA LEU A 19 27.16 21.02 23.02
C LEU A 19 26.60 20.56 21.66
N LEU A 20 27.52 20.35 20.72
CA LEU A 20 27.34 19.45 19.62
C LEU A 20 27.13 18.04 20.19
N PHE A 21 25.90 17.78 20.64
CA PHE A 21 25.35 16.44 20.63
C PHE A 21 25.27 16.00 19.17
N VAL A 22 26.42 15.59 18.64
CA VAL A 22 26.47 14.57 17.60
C VAL A 22 25.89 13.33 18.25
N TRP A 23 24.56 13.23 18.25
CA TRP A 23 23.92 11.94 18.41
C TRP A 23 24.58 11.06 17.36
N PRO A 24 25.27 9.97 17.74
CA PRO A 24 25.64 9.00 16.73
C PRO A 24 24.30 8.59 16.11
N SER A 25 24.15 8.88 14.82
CA SER A 25 23.03 8.41 14.00
C SER A 25 23.18 6.90 13.90
N GLY A 26 22.88 6.23 15.01
CA GLY A 26 22.85 4.80 15.13
C GLY A 26 21.90 4.35 14.04
N VAL A 27 22.44 3.65 13.07
CA VAL A 27 21.68 3.07 11.98
C VAL A 27 20.83 1.98 12.63
N VAL A 28 19.69 2.39 13.19
CA VAL A 28 18.61 1.49 13.55
C VAL A 28 18.30 0.78 12.25
N SER A 29 18.63 -0.51 12.18
CA SER A 29 18.35 -1.37 11.04
C SER A 29 16.84 -1.49 10.93
N LYS A 30 16.22 -0.49 10.30
CA LYS A 30 14.80 -0.22 10.38
C LYS A 30 14.09 -1.29 9.56
N PHE A 31 13.43 -2.21 10.27
CA PHE A 31 12.87 -3.43 9.73
C PHE A 31 11.98 -3.15 8.50
N SER A 32 12.42 -3.63 7.34
CA SER A 32 11.57 -3.81 6.17
C SER A 32 11.08 -5.24 6.20
N TYR A 33 9.78 -5.44 6.41
CA TYR A 33 9.15 -6.74 6.26
C TYR A 33 9.22 -7.16 4.78
N ASP A 34 9.45 -8.45 4.51
CA ASP A 34 9.56 -8.95 3.13
C ASP A 34 8.21 -9.36 2.52
N TYR A 35 7.10 -9.15 3.25
CA TYR A 35 5.75 -9.44 2.77
C TYR A 35 5.15 -8.26 2.00
N TYR A 36 4.25 -8.58 1.08
CA TYR A 36 3.63 -7.62 0.17
C TYR A 36 2.32 -8.13 -0.41
N TRP A 37 1.55 -7.21 -0.99
CA TRP A 37 0.26 -7.49 -1.62
C TRP A 37 0.35 -7.36 -3.14
N ARG A 38 0.01 -8.44 -3.86
CA ARG A 38 -0.14 -8.44 -5.33
C ARG A 38 -1.61 -8.41 -5.73
N ASP A 39 -1.90 -7.90 -6.93
CA ASP A 39 -3.23 -8.01 -7.53
C ASP A 39 -3.53 -9.49 -7.82
N TYR A 40 -4.66 -9.99 -7.32
CA TYR A 40 -5.09 -11.36 -7.56
C TYR A 40 -5.92 -11.45 -8.86
N THR A 41 -5.69 -12.49 -9.64
CA THR A 41 -6.25 -12.68 -11.00
C THR A 41 -6.86 -14.07 -11.21
N GLY A 42 -7.10 -14.83 -10.14
CA GLY A 42 -7.44 -16.26 -10.19
C GLY A 42 -6.21 -17.18 -10.15
N ASN A 43 -5.04 -16.67 -10.55
CA ASN A 43 -3.76 -17.38 -10.44
C ASN A 43 -3.13 -17.16 -9.06
N ILE A 44 -2.63 -18.24 -8.45
CA ILE A 44 -1.88 -18.21 -7.19
C ILE A 44 -0.37 -18.01 -7.48
N PRO A 45 0.27 -16.93 -7.00
CA PRO A 45 1.72 -16.79 -7.06
C PRO A 45 2.44 -17.87 -6.22
N TYR A 46 3.62 -18.34 -6.65
CA TYR A 46 4.40 -19.36 -5.93
C TYR A 46 4.81 -18.92 -4.51
N ASP A 47 4.93 -17.61 -4.31
CA ASP A 47 5.27 -16.90 -3.09
C ASP A 47 4.03 -16.44 -2.30
N ALA A 48 2.82 -16.87 -2.67
CA ALA A 48 1.60 -16.61 -1.91
C ALA A 48 1.62 -17.31 -0.54
N VAL A 49 1.17 -16.61 0.49
CA VAL A 49 1.14 -17.11 1.88
C VAL A 49 -0.12 -17.92 2.13
N ASP A 50 0.07 -19.15 2.57
CA ASP A 50 -0.96 -20.13 2.88
C ASP A 50 -1.85 -19.65 4.04
N GLY A 51 -3.16 -19.58 3.82
CA GLY A 51 -4.16 -19.20 4.82
C GLY A 51 -4.65 -20.38 5.65
N GLY A 52 -4.89 -21.50 4.98
CA GLY A 52 -5.46 -22.70 5.59
C GLY A 52 -5.77 -23.76 4.53
N TRP A 53 -6.87 -24.48 4.74
CA TRP A 53 -7.38 -25.49 3.81
C TRP A 53 -8.91 -25.43 3.73
N ASP A 54 -9.46 -25.83 2.59
CA ASP A 54 -10.90 -25.95 2.38
C ASP A 54 -11.45 -27.30 2.90
N VAL A 55 -12.75 -27.56 2.65
CA VAL A 55 -13.41 -28.82 3.05
C VAL A 55 -12.90 -30.07 2.31
N ASN A 56 -12.17 -29.89 1.20
CA ASN A 56 -11.53 -30.95 0.42
C ASN A 56 -10.05 -31.15 0.81
N ASN A 57 -9.56 -30.39 1.79
CA ASN A 57 -8.16 -30.32 2.20
C ASN A 57 -7.23 -29.76 1.09
N GLU A 58 -7.75 -28.89 0.22
CA GLU A 58 -6.97 -28.09 -0.73
C GLU A 58 -6.52 -26.78 -0.06
N THR A 59 -5.29 -26.33 -0.35
CA THR A 59 -4.72 -25.12 0.26
C THR A 59 -5.47 -23.85 -0.14
N THR A 60 -5.92 -23.09 0.85
CA THR A 60 -6.47 -21.74 0.67
C THR A 60 -5.44 -20.67 1.03
N TYR A 61 -5.60 -19.46 0.49
CA TYR A 61 -4.62 -18.38 0.60
C TYR A 61 -5.20 -17.13 1.27
N ILE A 62 -4.31 -16.26 1.72
CA ILE A 62 -4.68 -15.01 2.39
C ILE A 62 -4.90 -13.91 1.34
N GLY A 63 -6.13 -13.41 1.26
CA GLY A 63 -6.47 -12.24 0.45
C GLY A 63 -6.90 -11.04 1.28
N GLN A 64 -7.08 -9.91 0.59
CA GLN A 64 -7.83 -8.76 1.08
C GLN A 64 -8.62 -8.14 -0.07
N VAL A 65 -9.76 -7.53 0.24
CA VAL A 65 -10.62 -6.85 -0.73
C VAL A 65 -11.15 -5.55 -0.15
N PHE A 66 -11.33 -4.54 -1.01
CA PHE A 66 -12.01 -3.30 -0.64
C PHE A 66 -13.52 -3.53 -0.58
N VAL A 67 -14.15 -3.14 0.52
CA VAL A 67 -15.60 -3.11 0.68
C VAL A 67 -16.02 -1.65 0.87
N LYS A 68 -16.86 -1.17 -0.04
CA LYS A 68 -17.35 0.20 -0.05
C LYS A 68 -18.06 0.56 1.27
N ASP A 69 -17.91 1.83 1.67
CA ASP A 69 -18.49 2.42 2.89
C ASP A 69 -18.07 1.71 4.21
N HIS A 70 -17.02 0.87 4.13
CA HIS A 70 -16.60 -0.03 5.21
C HIS A 70 -15.08 -0.06 5.42
N GLY A 71 -14.30 -0.49 4.42
CA GLY A 71 -12.87 -0.72 4.64
C GLY A 71 -12.18 -1.65 3.65
N ILE A 72 -11.08 -2.23 4.11
CA ILE A 72 -10.34 -3.29 3.42
C ILE A 72 -10.34 -4.49 4.35
N ILE A 73 -10.87 -5.60 3.86
CA ILE A 73 -11.21 -6.76 4.69
C ILE A 73 -10.39 -7.96 4.23
N PRO A 74 -9.61 -8.60 5.12
CA PRO A 74 -8.93 -9.86 4.80
C PRO A 74 -9.95 -10.98 4.59
N VAL A 75 -9.69 -11.84 3.61
CA VAL A 75 -10.60 -12.89 3.12
C VAL A 75 -9.83 -14.17 2.76
N THR A 76 -10.52 -15.31 2.77
CA THR A 76 -10.03 -16.56 2.18
C THR A 76 -10.01 -16.44 0.64
N ILE A 77 -8.89 -16.81 0.02
CA ILE A 77 -8.76 -16.99 -1.42
C ILE A 77 -8.75 -18.50 -1.74
N TYR A 78 -9.67 -18.91 -2.62
CA TYR A 78 -9.71 -20.25 -3.20
C TYR A 78 -9.07 -20.20 -4.61
N PRO A 79 -8.15 -21.11 -4.95
CA PRO A 79 -7.47 -21.11 -6.25
C PRO A 79 -8.43 -21.10 -7.45
N GLY A 80 -8.15 -20.30 -8.47
CA GLY A 80 -8.98 -20.19 -9.68
C GLY A 80 -10.27 -19.38 -9.53
N VAL A 81 -10.80 -19.24 -8.30
CA VAL A 81 -11.98 -18.40 -8.03
C VAL A 81 -11.56 -16.93 -8.08
N THR A 82 -12.24 -16.10 -8.88
CA THR A 82 -11.92 -14.67 -9.08
C THR A 82 -12.88 -13.71 -8.38
N GLU A 83 -13.86 -14.27 -7.66
CA GLU A 83 -14.83 -13.56 -6.84
C GLU A 83 -14.65 -13.97 -5.38
N VAL A 84 -14.72 -13.01 -4.46
CA VAL A 84 -14.54 -13.24 -3.02
C VAL A 84 -15.72 -12.70 -2.24
N THR A 85 -16.12 -13.42 -1.19
CA THR A 85 -17.16 -12.96 -0.26
C THR A 85 -16.47 -12.38 0.96
N ALA A 86 -16.48 -11.05 1.08
CA ALA A 86 -16.20 -10.38 2.34
C ALA A 86 -17.46 -10.35 3.21
N ASN A 87 -17.27 -10.34 4.53
CA ASN A 87 -18.37 -10.12 5.45
C ASN A 87 -18.04 -8.96 6.39
N ILE A 88 -18.91 -7.96 6.36
CA ILE A 88 -18.87 -6.78 7.20
C ILE A 88 -20.25 -6.15 7.14
N LYS A 89 -21.02 -6.27 8.23
CA LYS A 89 -22.43 -5.83 8.30
C LYS A 89 -23.31 -6.44 7.20
N GLY A 90 -22.96 -7.63 6.71
CA GLY A 90 -23.59 -8.30 5.56
C GLY A 90 -22.55 -8.92 4.62
N LEU A 91 -23.01 -9.80 3.73
CA LEU A 91 -22.17 -10.42 2.70
C LEU A 91 -22.01 -9.50 1.49
N HIS A 92 -20.76 -9.33 1.06
CA HIS A 92 -20.39 -8.57 -0.13
C HIS A 92 -19.57 -9.47 -1.07
N THR A 93 -20.18 -9.91 -2.18
CA THR A 93 -19.48 -10.63 -3.24
C THR A 93 -18.81 -9.65 -4.19
N LEU A 94 -17.49 -9.72 -4.27
CA LEU A 94 -16.63 -8.71 -4.88
C LEU A 94 -15.71 -9.34 -5.93
N HIS A 95 -15.59 -8.69 -7.08
CA HIS A 95 -14.82 -9.14 -8.25
C HIS A 95 -13.73 -8.15 -8.66
N SER A 96 -13.63 -7.00 -7.99
CA SER A 96 -12.65 -5.94 -8.26
C SER A 96 -11.74 -5.71 -7.06
N TYR A 97 -10.54 -5.21 -7.33
CA TYR A 97 -9.52 -4.84 -6.33
C TYR A 97 -9.17 -5.94 -5.30
N ILE A 98 -9.24 -7.22 -5.67
CA ILE A 98 -8.80 -8.33 -4.82
C ILE A 98 -7.27 -8.38 -4.84
N LYS A 99 -6.64 -8.49 -3.67
CA LYS A 99 -5.19 -8.69 -3.52
C LYS A 99 -4.89 -9.95 -2.73
N ILE A 100 -3.74 -10.56 -3.00
CA ILE A 100 -3.22 -11.75 -2.32
C ILE A 100 -1.92 -11.41 -1.58
N LEU A 101 -1.76 -11.95 -0.37
CA LEU A 101 -0.55 -11.78 0.44
C LEU A 101 0.55 -12.70 -0.08
N CYS A 102 1.74 -12.16 -0.29
CA CYS A 102 2.91 -12.88 -0.77
C CYS A 102 4.16 -12.51 0.03
N SER A 103 5.18 -13.37 0.03
CA SER A 103 6.48 -13.13 0.66
C SER A 103 7.51 -14.12 0.11
N SER A 104 8.74 -13.64 -0.09
CA SER A 104 9.91 -14.49 -0.36
C SER A 104 10.26 -15.46 0.78
N SER A 105 9.84 -15.15 2.01
CA SER A 105 10.16 -15.88 3.24
C SER A 105 8.89 -16.38 3.92
N LYS A 106 8.10 -17.22 3.23
CA LYS A 106 6.85 -17.78 3.77
C LYS A 106 7.02 -18.45 5.14
N GLN A 107 8.19 -19.04 5.40
CA GLN A 107 8.58 -19.64 6.68
C GLN A 107 8.71 -18.64 7.86
N ASN A 108 8.69 -17.33 7.60
CA ASN A 108 8.69 -16.30 8.64
C ASN A 108 7.27 -16.02 9.17
N PHE A 109 6.23 -16.60 8.56
CA PHE A 109 4.86 -16.50 9.05
C PHE A 109 4.55 -17.62 10.04
N GLU A 110 3.99 -17.23 11.18
CA GLU A 110 3.61 -18.12 12.27
C GLU A 110 2.17 -17.81 12.67
N TRP A 111 1.34 -18.84 12.77
CA TRP A 111 -0.02 -18.72 13.29
C TRP A 111 0.00 -18.96 14.80
N TYR A 112 -0.45 -17.98 15.58
CA TYR A 112 -0.52 -18.06 17.03
C TYR A 112 -1.95 -18.17 17.50
N SER A 113 -2.27 -19.21 18.27
CA SER A 113 -3.55 -19.30 18.99
C SER A 113 -3.69 -18.13 19.96
N ALA A 114 -4.81 -17.41 19.88
CA ALA A 114 -5.09 -16.24 20.68
C ALA A 114 -6.56 -16.20 21.13
N THR A 115 -6.84 -15.37 22.14
CA THR A 115 -8.20 -15.07 22.61
C THR A 115 -8.47 -13.58 22.48
N ALA A 116 -9.75 -13.20 22.31
CA ALA A 116 -10.15 -11.80 22.24
C ALA A 116 -9.73 -10.99 23.48
N LYS A 117 -9.68 -11.65 24.65
CA LYS A 117 -9.25 -11.05 25.91
C LYS A 117 -7.75 -10.80 25.98
N ASP A 118 -6.94 -11.77 25.56
CA ASP A 118 -5.50 -11.80 25.89
C ASP A 118 -4.59 -11.49 24.71
N LEU A 119 -5.13 -11.27 23.49
CA LEU A 119 -4.36 -10.95 22.27
C LEU A 119 -3.25 -9.92 22.51
N HIS A 120 -3.60 -8.79 23.11
CA HIS A 120 -2.66 -7.67 23.36
C HIS A 120 -1.51 -8.04 24.29
N LEU A 121 -1.72 -8.99 25.21
CA LEU A 121 -0.70 -9.49 26.14
C LEU A 121 0.18 -10.55 25.47
N GLN A 122 -0.43 -11.41 24.65
CA GLN A 122 0.27 -12.48 23.92
C GLN A 122 1.12 -11.96 22.75
N MET A 123 0.75 -10.80 22.20
CA MET A 123 1.40 -10.19 21.03
C MET A 123 2.43 -9.10 21.37
N ILE A 124 2.78 -8.95 22.65
CA ILE A 124 3.89 -8.08 23.07
C ILE A 124 5.18 -8.55 22.37
N ASN A 125 5.90 -7.60 21.75
CA ASN A 125 7.11 -7.84 20.94
C ASN A 125 6.92 -8.76 19.71
N LYS A 126 5.69 -8.94 19.23
CA LYS A 126 5.38 -9.65 17.97
C LYS A 126 4.89 -8.67 16.91
N HIS A 127 5.28 -8.91 15.64
CA HIS A 127 4.71 -8.16 14.51
C HIS A 127 3.43 -8.85 14.03
N LEU A 128 2.28 -8.34 14.45
CA LEU A 128 1.00 -8.75 13.90
C LEU A 128 0.88 -8.28 12.44
N VAL A 129 0.55 -9.20 11.53
CA VAL A 129 0.41 -8.86 10.12
C VAL A 129 -0.85 -8.02 9.92
N GLN A 130 -0.69 -6.87 9.27
CA GLN A 130 -1.78 -5.97 8.92
C GLN A 130 -2.60 -6.57 7.76
N GLY A 131 -3.88 -6.83 8.03
CA GLY A 131 -4.82 -7.45 7.08
C GLY A 131 -5.71 -6.47 6.34
N GLY A 132 -5.83 -5.24 6.84
CA GLY A 132 -6.84 -4.33 6.33
C GLY A 132 -7.02 -3.07 7.17
N VAL A 133 -8.20 -2.49 7.04
CA VAL A 133 -8.70 -1.35 7.82
C VAL A 133 -10.22 -1.45 7.89
N ASP A 134 -10.81 -1.25 9.07
CA ASP A 134 -12.26 -1.22 9.30
C ASP A 134 -12.55 0.10 10.04
N ASN A 135 -13.33 1.01 9.42
CA ASN A 135 -13.62 2.32 10.00
C ASN A 135 -12.37 3.09 10.48
N ASP A 136 -11.36 3.20 9.60
CA ASP A 136 -10.07 3.88 9.83
C ASP A 136 -9.11 3.19 10.83
N LEU A 137 -9.58 2.14 11.51
CA LEU A 137 -8.80 1.34 12.46
C LEU A 137 -8.15 0.15 11.76
N ILE A 138 -6.85 -0.04 12.00
CA ILE A 138 -6.11 -1.15 11.39
C ILE A 138 -6.58 -2.49 11.94
N THR A 139 -6.88 -3.43 11.05
CA THR A 139 -7.24 -4.82 11.39
C THR A 139 -6.08 -5.77 11.08
N ASN A 140 -6.01 -6.86 11.84
CA ASN A 140 -5.02 -7.92 11.65
C ASN A 140 -5.62 -9.14 10.96
N ILE A 141 -4.75 -9.99 10.42
CA ILE A 141 -5.15 -11.25 9.78
C ILE A 141 -5.29 -12.32 10.85
N GLY A 142 -6.47 -12.93 10.93
CA GLY A 142 -6.69 -14.12 11.73
C GLY A 142 -7.31 -15.25 10.92
N ARG A 143 -7.44 -16.43 11.54
CA ARG A 143 -8.18 -17.55 10.97
C ARG A 143 -8.89 -18.39 12.03
N ILE A 144 -9.88 -19.16 11.59
CA ILE A 144 -10.66 -20.07 12.42
C ILE A 144 -11.05 -21.33 11.65
N LEU A 145 -11.05 -22.49 12.32
CA LEU A 145 -11.64 -23.72 11.81
C LEU A 145 -13.17 -23.66 11.99
N TYR A 146 -13.92 -23.64 10.89
CA TYR A 146 -15.39 -23.58 10.89
C TYR A 146 -15.95 -24.51 9.81
N GLN A 147 -16.89 -25.39 10.18
CA GLN A 147 -17.55 -26.35 9.27
C GLN A 147 -16.59 -27.25 8.45
N GLY A 148 -15.37 -27.49 8.96
CA GLY A 148 -14.38 -28.37 8.33
C GLY A 148 -13.33 -27.66 7.48
N GLU A 149 -13.48 -26.36 7.22
CA GLU A 149 -12.50 -25.53 6.53
C GLU A 149 -11.86 -24.49 7.47
N VAL A 150 -10.67 -24.02 7.13
CA VAL A 150 -9.95 -22.94 7.83
C VAL A 150 -10.16 -21.63 7.08
N LYS A 151 -10.93 -20.72 7.68
CA LYS A 151 -11.29 -19.42 7.08
C LYS A 151 -10.36 -18.32 7.54
N VAL A 152 -9.80 -17.57 6.60
CA VAL A 152 -9.06 -16.32 6.86
C VAL A 152 -10.07 -15.18 7.02
N ALA A 153 -9.87 -14.35 8.04
CA ALA A 153 -10.81 -13.29 8.40
C ALA A 153 -10.15 -12.13 9.17
N LYS A 154 -10.94 -11.09 9.51
CA LYS A 154 -10.44 -9.89 10.21
C LYS A 154 -10.38 -10.11 11.72
N VAL A 155 -9.30 -9.66 12.35
CA VAL A 155 -9.18 -9.52 13.80
C VAL A 155 -9.18 -8.03 14.15
N CYS A 156 -10.13 -7.62 14.99
CA CYS A 156 -10.28 -6.25 15.47
C CYS A 156 -9.29 -5.97 16.61
N GLY A 157 -7.99 -6.07 16.29
CA GLY A 157 -6.85 -5.91 17.22
C GLY A 157 -6.69 -4.52 17.85
N PHE A 158 -7.66 -3.62 17.66
CA PHE A 158 -7.75 -2.31 18.31
C PHE A 158 -8.64 -2.33 19.58
N ASP A 159 -9.51 -3.33 19.75
CA ASP A 159 -10.42 -3.41 20.90
C ASP A 159 -9.70 -4.10 22.09
N VAL A 160 -9.16 -3.30 23.01
CA VAL A 160 -8.26 -3.78 24.07
C VAL A 160 -9.03 -4.60 25.11
N GLY A 161 -8.79 -5.91 25.11
CA GLY A 161 -9.46 -6.88 25.97
C GLY A 161 -10.73 -7.51 25.37
N ASN A 162 -11.06 -7.18 24.12
CA ASN A 162 -12.21 -7.72 23.37
C ASN A 162 -11.91 -7.81 21.86
N ALA A 163 -10.66 -8.12 21.50
CA ALA A 163 -10.18 -8.17 20.11
C ALA A 163 -10.73 -9.39 19.35
N LYS A 164 -12.00 -9.37 18.98
CA LYS A 164 -12.67 -10.49 18.31
C LYS A 164 -12.18 -10.72 16.88
N LEU A 165 -12.22 -11.98 16.44
CA LEU A 165 -12.16 -12.36 15.03
C LEU A 165 -13.57 -12.37 14.46
N TYR A 166 -13.79 -11.75 13.30
CA TYR A 166 -15.08 -11.71 12.59
C TYR A 166 -14.95 -12.39 11.23
N PHE A 167 -15.83 -13.35 10.93
CA PHE A 167 -15.71 -14.24 9.77
C PHE A 167 -17.05 -14.53 9.05
N PRO A 168 -17.01 -14.88 7.74
CA PRO A 168 -18.19 -15.27 6.98
C PRO A 168 -18.69 -16.67 7.36
N ALA A 169 -19.94 -16.75 7.85
CA ALA A 169 -20.64 -17.99 8.12
C ALA A 169 -22.00 -18.00 7.41
N GLU A 170 -22.11 -18.77 6.33
CA GLU A 170 -23.34 -18.91 5.52
C GLU A 170 -23.88 -17.58 4.99
N THR A 171 -24.77 -16.91 5.73
CA THR A 171 -25.43 -15.66 5.38
C THR A 171 -25.24 -14.54 6.40
N GLU A 172 -24.43 -14.75 7.44
CA GLU A 172 -24.23 -13.80 8.55
C GLU A 172 -22.75 -13.63 8.95
N GLU A 173 -22.42 -12.46 9.52
CA GLU A 173 -21.12 -12.22 10.17
C GLU A 173 -21.15 -12.91 11.54
N LYS A 174 -20.22 -13.85 11.78
CA LYS A 174 -20.01 -14.43 13.11
C LYS A 174 -18.73 -13.91 13.70
N ASP A 175 -18.71 -13.77 15.02
CA ASP A 175 -17.50 -13.48 15.78
C ASP A 175 -17.01 -14.68 16.59
N ALA A 176 -15.74 -14.65 16.96
CA ALA A 176 -15.11 -15.68 17.77
C ALA A 176 -14.15 -15.06 18.80
N ASP A 177 -14.25 -15.55 20.05
CA ASP A 177 -13.37 -15.18 21.16
C ASP A 177 -12.08 -16.01 21.22
N SER A 178 -11.92 -17.00 20.33
CA SER A 178 -10.74 -17.87 20.23
C SER A 178 -10.47 -18.22 18.77
N TYR A 179 -9.24 -17.99 18.33
CA TYR A 179 -8.83 -18.04 16.93
C TYR A 179 -7.31 -18.17 16.82
N GLU A 180 -6.77 -18.24 15.61
CA GLU A 180 -5.34 -18.03 15.36
C GLU A 180 -5.12 -16.65 14.72
N VAL A 181 -4.03 -15.98 15.07
CA VAL A 181 -3.61 -14.69 14.50
C VAL A 181 -2.27 -14.82 13.78
N LEU A 182 -2.12 -14.12 12.65
CA LEU A 182 -0.92 -14.18 11.83
C LEU A 182 0.17 -13.24 12.36
N VAL A 183 1.32 -13.81 12.69
CA VAL A 183 2.52 -13.09 13.14
C VAL A 183 3.63 -13.27 12.10
N TYR A 184 4.39 -12.21 11.86
CA TYR A 184 5.62 -12.27 11.08
C TYR A 184 6.84 -12.21 12.01
N ASN A 185 7.71 -13.21 11.93
CA ASN A 185 8.90 -13.33 12.75
C ASN A 185 10.08 -12.57 12.11
N THR A 186 10.36 -11.36 12.62
CA THR A 186 11.46 -10.49 12.16
C THR A 186 12.85 -10.99 12.54
N ASN A 187 12.97 -11.99 13.42
CA ASN A 187 14.27 -12.50 13.86
C ASN A 187 14.84 -13.56 12.90
N ASN A 188 14.00 -14.11 12.02
CA ASN A 188 14.43 -15.01 10.96
C ASN A 188 14.85 -14.16 9.75
N PRO A 189 16.16 -14.04 9.44
CA PRO A 189 16.59 -13.27 8.28
C PRO A 189 15.98 -13.87 7.00
N PRO A 190 15.58 -13.04 6.01
CA PRO A 190 15.04 -13.56 4.76
C PRO A 190 16.02 -14.53 4.11
N ILE A 191 15.64 -15.81 4.03
CA ILE A 191 16.48 -16.82 3.40
C ILE A 191 16.51 -16.49 1.92
N THR A 192 17.67 -16.07 1.41
CA THR A 192 17.85 -15.77 -0.01
C THR A 192 17.89 -17.07 -0.81
N VAL A 193 16.72 -17.70 -0.97
CA VAL A 193 16.55 -18.89 -1.80
C VAL A 193 16.84 -18.48 -3.24
N ARG A 194 18.03 -18.82 -3.75
CA ARG A 194 18.31 -18.81 -5.18
C ARG A 194 17.43 -19.88 -5.83
N MET A 195 16.24 -19.49 -6.27
CA MET A 195 15.32 -20.40 -6.93
C MET A 195 15.91 -20.82 -8.28
N ASN A 196 16.35 -22.08 -8.38
CA ASN A 196 16.51 -22.75 -9.66
C ASN A 196 15.11 -23.01 -10.23
N VAL A 197 14.61 -22.07 -11.03
CA VAL A 197 13.26 -22.17 -11.62
C VAL A 197 13.33 -22.97 -12.92
N ASP A 198 13.49 -24.29 -12.80
CA ASP A 198 13.27 -25.25 -13.90
C ASP A 198 11.77 -25.62 -14.05
N GLY A 199 10.90 -25.01 -13.23
CA GLY A 199 9.45 -25.18 -13.27
C GLY A 199 8.75 -24.09 -14.07
N VAL A 200 7.76 -24.48 -14.88
CA VAL A 200 6.94 -23.60 -15.75
C VAL A 200 6.51 -22.31 -15.05
N VAL A 201 7.18 -21.20 -15.36
CA VAL A 201 6.83 -19.87 -14.83
C VAL A 201 5.41 -19.54 -15.24
N SER A 202 4.54 -19.22 -14.27
CA SER A 202 3.15 -18.86 -14.53
C SER A 202 3.11 -17.64 -15.45
N LYS A 203 2.47 -17.80 -16.62
CA LYS A 203 2.69 -16.98 -17.83
C LYS A 203 2.40 -15.47 -17.71
N PHE A 204 1.77 -15.03 -16.61
CA PHE A 204 1.34 -13.64 -16.39
C PHE A 204 1.46 -13.18 -14.93
N SER A 205 2.55 -13.49 -14.24
CA SER A 205 2.85 -12.85 -12.95
C SER A 205 3.55 -11.51 -13.16
N TYR A 206 2.87 -10.40 -12.85
CA TYR A 206 3.51 -9.09 -12.76
C TYR A 206 4.38 -9.04 -11.50
N ASP A 207 5.61 -8.52 -11.60
CA ASP A 207 6.56 -8.55 -10.50
C ASP A 207 6.41 -7.37 -9.51
N TYR A 208 5.42 -6.51 -9.74
CA TYR A 208 5.11 -5.36 -8.90
C TYR A 208 4.13 -5.71 -7.78
N TYR A 209 4.24 -4.99 -6.67
CA TYR A 209 3.48 -5.26 -5.45
C TYR A 209 3.46 -4.05 -4.52
N TRP A 210 2.61 -4.12 -3.49
CA TRP A 210 2.40 -3.05 -2.52
C TRP A 210 2.93 -3.47 -1.14
N ARG A 211 3.83 -2.69 -0.56
CA ARG A 211 4.33 -2.86 0.83
C ARG A 211 3.77 -1.79 1.76
N ASP A 212 3.76 -2.08 3.06
CA ASP A 212 3.47 -1.09 4.10
C ASP A 212 4.51 0.04 4.07
N TYR A 213 4.07 1.29 4.03
CA TYR A 213 4.96 2.44 4.04
C TYR A 213 5.12 2.98 5.47
N THR A 214 6.37 3.03 5.94
CA THR A 214 6.73 3.37 7.34
C THR A 214 7.62 4.61 7.44
N GLY A 215 7.51 5.52 6.46
CA GLY A 215 8.45 6.63 6.27
C GLY A 215 9.78 6.21 5.61
N ASN A 216 10.02 4.91 5.45
CA ASN A 216 11.15 4.36 4.71
C ASN A 216 10.79 4.13 3.24
N ILE A 217 11.76 4.39 2.36
CA ILE A 217 11.71 4.00 0.96
C ILE A 217 12.45 2.66 0.80
N PRO A 218 11.76 1.57 0.42
CA PRO A 218 12.42 0.34 -0.02
C PRO A 218 13.31 0.57 -1.25
N TYR A 219 14.42 -0.17 -1.38
CA TYR A 219 15.34 -0.01 -2.52
C TYR A 219 14.67 -0.32 -3.89
N ASP A 220 13.66 -1.19 -3.86
CA ASP A 220 12.81 -1.64 -4.95
C ASP A 220 11.52 -0.79 -5.10
N ALA A 221 11.39 0.33 -4.39
CA ALA A 221 10.30 1.28 -4.59
C ALA A 221 10.35 1.93 -5.98
N VAL A 222 9.18 2.09 -6.60
CA VAL A 222 9.01 2.67 -7.95
C VAL A 222 8.90 4.19 -7.86
N ASP A 223 9.77 4.88 -8.61
CA ASP A 223 9.86 6.33 -8.66
C ASP A 223 8.59 6.95 -9.28
N GLY A 224 7.99 7.90 -8.56
CA GLY A 224 6.83 8.67 -9.00
C GLY A 224 7.21 9.89 -9.83
N GLY A 225 8.25 10.61 -9.38
CA GLY A 225 8.67 11.87 -9.96
C GLY A 225 9.71 12.55 -9.08
N TRP A 226 9.63 13.87 -8.95
CA TRP A 226 10.46 14.67 -8.07
C TRP A 226 9.66 15.82 -7.46
N ASP A 227 10.11 16.31 -6.31
CA ASP A 227 9.54 17.46 -5.61
C ASP A 227 10.11 18.80 -6.15
N VAL A 228 9.74 19.91 -5.50
CA VAL A 228 10.22 21.26 -5.86
C VAL A 228 11.72 21.48 -5.63
N ASN A 229 12.38 20.61 -4.85
CA ASN A 229 13.82 20.61 -4.59
C ASN A 229 14.60 19.67 -5.53
N ASN A 230 13.90 19.00 -6.47
CA ASN A 230 14.43 17.96 -7.34
C ASN A 230 14.88 16.69 -6.57
N GLU A 231 14.26 16.41 -5.42
CA GLU A 231 14.40 15.13 -4.69
C GLU A 231 13.37 14.12 -5.21
N THR A 232 13.75 12.84 -5.33
CA THR A 232 12.87 11.79 -5.86
C THR A 232 11.65 11.53 -4.97
N THR A 233 10.47 11.59 -5.57
CA THR A 233 9.20 11.18 -4.95
C THR A 233 8.78 9.80 -5.44
N TYR A 234 7.96 9.11 -4.65
CA TYR A 234 7.58 7.71 -4.88
C TYR A 234 6.08 7.53 -5.06
N ILE A 235 5.70 6.38 -5.64
CA ILE A 235 4.31 6.03 -5.90
C ILE A 235 3.71 5.35 -4.66
N GLY A 236 2.69 5.96 -4.08
CA GLY A 236 1.91 5.37 -3.00
C GLY A 236 0.45 5.17 -3.34
N GLN A 237 -0.26 4.50 -2.45
CA GLN A 237 -1.72 4.50 -2.37
C GLN A 237 -2.15 4.55 -0.90
N VAL A 238 -3.32 5.11 -0.63
CA VAL A 238 -3.89 5.19 0.73
C VAL A 238 -5.39 4.91 0.71
N PHE A 239 -5.91 4.32 1.77
CA PHE A 239 -7.35 4.15 1.97
C PHE A 239 -7.98 5.48 2.42
N VAL A 240 -9.04 5.91 1.73
CA VAL A 240 -9.88 7.05 2.11
C VAL A 240 -11.28 6.52 2.38
N LYS A 241 -11.79 6.75 3.59
CA LYS A 241 -13.12 6.32 4.01
C LYS A 241 -14.23 6.84 3.12
N ASP A 242 -15.26 6.02 2.91
CA ASP A 242 -16.43 6.27 2.07
C ASP A 242 -16.13 6.64 0.60
N HIS A 243 -14.88 6.41 0.18
CA HIS A 243 -14.31 6.96 -1.04
C HIS A 243 -13.52 5.93 -1.85
N GLY A 244 -12.58 5.22 -1.23
CA GLY A 244 -11.84 4.16 -1.92
C GLY A 244 -10.38 4.03 -1.52
N ILE A 245 -9.55 3.62 -2.48
CA ILE A 245 -8.10 3.56 -2.34
C ILE A 245 -7.51 4.42 -3.45
N ILE A 246 -6.72 5.42 -3.06
CA ILE A 246 -6.35 6.54 -3.93
C ILE A 246 -4.82 6.58 -4.09
N PRO A 247 -4.30 6.57 -5.33
CA PRO A 247 -2.90 6.89 -5.63
C PRO A 247 -2.47 8.24 -5.07
N VAL A 248 -1.30 8.28 -4.43
CA VAL A 248 -0.72 9.48 -3.82
C VAL A 248 0.77 9.59 -4.11
N THR A 249 1.30 10.80 -3.97
CA THR A 249 2.74 11.06 -3.98
C THR A 249 3.31 10.77 -2.59
N ILE A 250 4.40 9.99 -2.52
CA ILE A 250 5.13 9.69 -1.29
C ILE A 250 6.42 10.51 -1.27
N TYR A 251 6.60 11.29 -0.21
CA TYR A 251 7.83 12.04 0.08
C TYR A 251 8.65 11.25 1.11
N PRO A 252 9.96 11.00 0.88
CA PRO A 252 10.80 10.26 1.81
C PRO A 252 10.76 10.79 3.25
N GLY A 253 10.65 9.90 4.24
CA GLY A 253 10.61 10.28 5.66
C GLY A 253 9.25 10.78 6.16
N ILE A 254 8.39 11.31 5.30
CA ILE A 254 7.06 11.80 5.67
C ILE A 254 6.09 10.61 5.79
N THR A 255 5.48 10.39 6.96
CA THR A 255 4.53 9.28 7.24
C THR A 255 3.06 9.69 7.11
N GLU A 256 2.81 10.82 6.48
CA GLU A 256 1.50 11.44 6.28
C GLU A 256 1.34 11.68 4.79
N VAL A 257 0.16 11.40 4.24
CA VAL A 257 -0.15 11.62 2.83
C VAL A 257 -1.47 12.36 2.67
N THR A 258 -1.52 13.25 1.69
CA THR A 258 -2.74 13.94 1.29
C THR A 258 -3.32 13.25 0.06
N ALA A 259 -4.43 12.53 0.24
CA ALA A 259 -5.26 12.08 -0.86
C ALA A 259 -6.25 13.17 -1.27
N ASN A 260 -6.65 13.17 -2.54
CA ASN A 260 -7.77 13.99 -2.99
C ASN A 260 -8.89 13.13 -3.58
N ILE A 261 -10.08 13.31 -3.01
CA ILE A 261 -11.34 12.76 -3.50
C ILE A 261 -12.47 13.52 -2.81
N LYS A 262 -13.22 14.35 -3.55
CA LYS A 262 -14.28 15.24 -3.00
C LYS A 262 -13.80 16.17 -1.86
N GLY A 263 -12.51 16.50 -1.86
CA GLY A 263 -11.84 17.23 -0.78
C GLY A 263 -10.46 16.65 -0.51
N LEU A 264 -9.69 17.34 0.36
CA LEU A 264 -8.38 16.86 0.81
C LEU A 264 -8.52 16.02 2.07
N HIS A 265 -7.89 14.84 2.04
CA HIS A 265 -7.88 13.89 3.16
C HIS A 265 -6.43 13.65 3.57
N THR A 266 -6.09 14.13 4.77
CA THR A 266 -4.78 13.91 5.40
C THR A 266 -4.82 12.61 6.20
N LEU A 267 -3.92 11.68 5.87
CA LEU A 267 -4.00 10.29 6.32
C LEU A 267 -2.64 9.78 6.79
N HIS A 268 -2.66 9.07 7.92
CA HIS A 268 -1.46 8.54 8.60
C HIS A 268 -1.47 7.00 8.71
N SER A 269 -2.55 6.34 8.24
CA SER A 269 -2.77 4.90 8.35
C SER A 269 -3.03 4.28 6.99
N TYR A 270 -2.81 2.98 6.87
CA TYR A 270 -2.99 2.20 5.64
C TYR A 270 -2.24 2.76 4.40
N ILE A 271 -1.12 3.45 4.59
CA ILE A 271 -0.31 3.94 3.46
C ILE A 271 0.52 2.77 2.90
N LYS A 272 0.43 2.53 1.59
CA LYS A 272 1.24 1.54 0.89
C LYS A 272 2.13 2.21 -0.15
N ILE A 273 3.30 1.64 -0.40
CA ILE A 273 4.26 2.07 -1.44
C ILE A 273 4.36 0.99 -2.53
N LEU A 274 4.41 1.41 -3.80
CA LEU A 274 4.58 0.52 -4.96
C LEU A 274 6.05 0.13 -5.08
N CYS A 275 6.30 -1.18 -5.16
CA CYS A 275 7.63 -1.77 -5.30
C CYS A 275 7.66 -2.79 -6.44
N SER A 276 8.85 -3.05 -7.00
CA SER A 276 9.10 -4.08 -8.03
C SER A 276 10.58 -4.41 -8.11
N SER A 277 10.89 -5.69 -8.33
CA SER A 277 12.25 -6.15 -8.64
C SER A 277 12.78 -5.65 -9.99
N SER A 278 11.89 -5.26 -10.90
CA SER A 278 12.18 -4.86 -12.28
C SER A 278 11.66 -3.46 -12.57
N LYS A 279 12.13 -2.47 -11.81
CA LYS A 279 11.70 -1.05 -11.94
C LYS A 279 11.83 -0.50 -13.37
N GLN A 280 12.78 -1.01 -14.15
CA GLN A 280 12.97 -0.70 -15.57
C GLN A 280 11.83 -1.16 -16.51
N ASN A 281 10.90 -1.99 -16.03
CA ASN A 281 9.72 -2.42 -16.78
C ASN A 281 8.58 -1.38 -16.71
N PHE A 282 8.72 -0.34 -15.87
CA PHE A 282 7.76 0.75 -15.79
C PHE A 282 8.09 1.85 -16.79
N GLU A 283 7.06 2.28 -17.50
CA GLU A 283 7.12 3.35 -18.49
C GLU A 283 6.00 4.35 -18.25
N TRP A 284 6.33 5.63 -18.25
CA TRP A 284 5.36 6.72 -18.21
C TRP A 284 4.99 7.11 -19.64
N TYR A 285 3.69 7.07 -19.96
CA TYR A 285 3.15 7.40 -21.28
C TYR A 285 2.34 8.69 -21.21
N SER A 286 2.71 9.70 -22.00
CA SER A 286 1.87 10.88 -22.20
C SER A 286 0.52 10.48 -22.79
N ALA A 287 -0.57 10.87 -22.15
CA ALA A 287 -1.93 10.57 -22.53
C ALA A 287 -2.83 11.81 -22.45
N THR A 288 -3.99 11.72 -23.11
CA THR A 288 -5.07 12.71 -23.00
C THR A 288 -6.34 12.03 -22.49
N SER A 289 -7.26 12.81 -21.93
CA SER A 289 -8.54 12.28 -21.47
C SER A 289 -9.41 11.70 -22.58
N LYS A 290 -9.22 12.15 -23.82
CA LYS A 290 -9.88 11.60 -25.00
C LYS A 290 -9.23 10.29 -25.44
N ASP A 291 -7.91 10.22 -25.48
CA ASP A 291 -7.22 9.18 -26.25
C ASP A 291 -6.64 8.04 -25.41
N LEU A 292 -6.66 8.12 -24.07
CA LEU A 292 -6.14 7.07 -23.18
C LEU A 292 -6.63 5.66 -23.59
N HIS A 293 -7.92 5.52 -23.86
CA HIS A 293 -8.55 4.24 -24.21
C HIS A 293 -8.06 3.66 -25.55
N LEU A 294 -7.55 4.49 -26.46
CA LEU A 294 -6.96 4.09 -27.74
C LEU A 294 -5.47 3.77 -27.57
N GLN A 295 -4.75 4.60 -26.81
CA GLN A 295 -3.31 4.48 -26.59
C GLN A 295 -2.93 3.27 -25.73
N MET A 296 -3.84 2.84 -24.84
CA MET A 296 -3.61 1.76 -23.89
C MET A 296 -4.08 0.38 -24.37
N ILE A 297 -4.51 0.25 -25.63
CA ILE A 297 -4.80 -1.05 -26.25
C ILE A 297 -3.53 -1.92 -26.20
N ASN A 298 -3.67 -3.15 -25.71
CA ASN A 298 -2.58 -4.11 -25.49
C ASN A 298 -1.47 -3.65 -24.51
N LYS A 299 -1.71 -2.61 -23.71
CA LYS A 299 -0.80 -2.19 -22.61
C LYS A 299 -1.37 -2.61 -21.26
N HIS A 300 -0.50 -3.01 -20.32
CA HIS A 300 -0.91 -3.23 -18.93
C HIS A 300 -0.79 -1.93 -18.15
N LEU A 301 -1.94 -1.25 -17.99
CA LEU A 301 -2.08 -0.12 -17.08
C LEU A 301 -1.90 -0.58 -15.64
N VAL A 302 -1.07 0.13 -14.88
CA VAL A 302 -0.83 -0.19 -13.47
C VAL A 302 -2.03 0.28 -12.64
N ARG A 303 -2.68 -0.70 -11.99
CA ARG A 303 -3.81 -0.48 -11.08
C ARG A 303 -3.33 0.28 -9.85
N GLY A 304 -3.85 1.47 -9.64
CA GLY A 304 -3.46 2.35 -8.54
C GLY A 304 -4.43 2.33 -7.36
N GLY A 305 -5.66 1.88 -7.58
CA GLY A 305 -6.73 2.11 -6.61
C GLY A 305 -8.09 1.64 -7.09
N VAL A 306 -9.10 2.02 -6.31
CA VAL A 306 -10.52 1.79 -6.60
C VAL A 306 -11.32 2.97 -6.04
N GLU A 307 -12.26 3.50 -6.81
CA GLU A 307 -13.18 4.58 -6.43
C GLU A 307 -14.58 4.20 -6.94
N TYR A 308 -15.59 4.17 -6.04
CA TYR A 308 -16.94 3.64 -6.32
C TYR A 308 -16.94 2.28 -7.05
N ASP A 309 -16.14 1.33 -6.54
CA ASP A 309 -15.97 -0.04 -7.06
C ASP A 309 -15.32 -0.14 -8.46
N LEU A 310 -14.97 1.00 -9.08
CA LEU A 310 -14.27 1.10 -10.35
C LEU A 310 -12.76 1.25 -10.14
N ILE A 311 -11.97 0.47 -10.88
CA ILE A 311 -10.50 0.54 -10.83
C ILE A 311 -10.00 1.90 -11.32
N THR A 312 -9.14 2.54 -10.54
CA THR A 312 -8.37 3.72 -10.96
C THR A 312 -6.93 3.34 -11.32
N ASN A 313 -6.36 3.98 -12.34
CA ASN A 313 -4.97 3.76 -12.74
C ASN A 313 -4.05 4.82 -12.12
N ILE A 314 -2.74 4.54 -12.12
CA ILE A 314 -1.73 5.49 -11.64
C ILE A 314 -1.36 6.45 -12.78
N GLY A 315 -1.45 7.75 -12.52
CA GLY A 315 -0.92 8.78 -13.40
C GLY A 315 -0.10 9.82 -12.64
N ARG A 316 0.51 10.74 -13.38
CA ARG A 316 1.22 11.88 -12.81
C ARG A 316 1.16 13.12 -13.68
N ILE A 317 1.47 14.27 -13.09
CA ILE A 317 1.41 15.58 -13.72
C ILE A 317 2.48 16.53 -13.16
N LEU A 318 3.06 17.38 -14.00
CA LEU A 318 3.87 18.51 -13.55
C LEU A 318 2.95 19.65 -13.07
N TYR A 319 3.04 20.03 -11.81
CA TYR A 319 2.27 21.13 -11.23
C TYR A 319 3.15 21.92 -10.25
N GLN A 320 3.19 23.26 -10.38
CA GLN A 320 3.94 24.17 -9.50
C GLN A 320 5.44 23.81 -9.29
N GLY A 321 6.06 23.13 -10.27
CA GLY A 321 7.50 22.79 -10.26
C GLY A 321 7.82 21.37 -9.79
N GLU A 322 6.84 20.62 -9.29
CA GLU A 322 6.97 19.22 -8.86
C GLU A 322 6.12 18.27 -9.72
N VAL A 323 6.45 16.98 -9.68
CA VAL A 323 5.68 15.93 -10.37
C VAL A 323 4.84 15.17 -9.35
N LYS A 324 3.53 15.41 -9.39
CA LYS A 324 2.54 14.80 -8.51
C LYS A 324 1.99 13.51 -9.11
N VAL A 325 2.13 12.40 -8.38
CA VAL A 325 1.42 11.13 -8.60
C VAL A 325 -0.01 11.24 -8.09
N ALA A 326 -0.97 10.81 -8.90
CA ALA A 326 -2.39 10.90 -8.57
C ALA A 326 -3.26 9.87 -9.34
N LYS A 327 -4.58 9.90 -9.15
CA LYS A 327 -5.54 8.95 -9.72
C LYS A 327 -5.93 9.30 -11.17
N VAL A 328 -5.99 8.31 -12.05
CA VAL A 328 -6.57 8.42 -13.40
C VAL A 328 -7.87 7.62 -13.45
N CYS A 329 -8.99 8.33 -13.63
CA CYS A 329 -10.33 7.79 -13.60
C CYS A 329 -10.86 7.59 -15.02
N GLY A 330 -10.71 6.39 -15.56
CA GLY A 330 -11.10 6.01 -16.93
C GLY A 330 -12.56 5.56 -17.08
N PHE A 331 -13.47 6.06 -16.24
CA PHE A 331 -14.83 5.52 -16.07
C PHE A 331 -15.75 5.71 -17.29
N ALA A 332 -15.43 6.67 -18.16
CA ALA A 332 -16.13 6.90 -19.43
C ALA A 332 -15.13 6.93 -20.58
N VAL A 333 -15.43 6.18 -21.65
CA VAL A 333 -14.64 6.16 -22.89
C VAL A 333 -14.59 7.58 -23.46
N GLY A 334 -13.38 8.06 -23.78
CA GLY A 334 -13.16 9.42 -24.26
C GLY A 334 -13.19 10.53 -23.19
N ASN A 335 -13.27 10.19 -21.89
CA ASN A 335 -13.24 11.14 -20.78
C ASN A 335 -12.50 10.57 -19.55
N ALA A 336 -11.26 10.13 -19.76
CA ALA A 336 -10.40 9.60 -18.71
C ALA A 336 -9.55 10.73 -18.07
N LYS A 337 -9.96 11.31 -16.94
CA LYS A 337 -9.24 12.45 -16.34
C LYS A 337 -8.27 12.01 -15.26
N LEU A 338 -7.14 12.72 -15.14
CA LEU A 338 -6.30 12.68 -13.94
C LEU A 338 -6.83 13.67 -12.92
N TYR A 339 -6.97 13.27 -11.67
CA TYR A 339 -7.39 14.13 -10.56
C TYR A 339 -6.32 14.18 -9.49
N PHE A 340 -5.90 15.38 -9.08
CA PHE A 340 -4.75 15.60 -8.20
C PHE A 340 -5.01 16.67 -7.12
N PRO A 341 -4.33 16.60 -5.96
CA PRO A 341 -4.39 17.65 -4.95
C PRO A 341 -3.67 18.91 -5.43
N ALA A 342 -4.35 20.05 -5.37
CA ALA A 342 -3.81 21.35 -5.66
C ALA A 342 -4.27 22.37 -4.61
N GLU A 343 -3.34 22.87 -3.80
CA GLU A 343 -3.59 23.80 -2.69
C GLU A 343 -4.66 23.29 -1.71
N THR A 344 -5.92 23.69 -1.88
CA THR A 344 -7.06 23.30 -1.02
C THR A 344 -8.14 22.48 -1.75
N GLU A 345 -7.96 22.14 -3.03
CA GLU A 345 -9.01 21.56 -3.89
C GLU A 345 -8.53 20.39 -4.77
N GLU A 346 -9.50 19.68 -5.37
CA GLU A 346 -9.28 18.69 -6.44
C GLU A 346 -9.18 19.42 -7.79
N LYS A 347 -8.06 19.29 -8.49
CA LYS A 347 -7.95 19.73 -9.88
C LYS A 347 -7.96 18.53 -10.82
N GLY A 348 -8.70 18.66 -11.91
CA GLY A 348 -8.73 17.69 -12.99
C GLY A 348 -7.82 18.13 -14.15
N ALA A 349 -7.13 17.18 -14.78
CA ALA A 349 -6.31 17.41 -15.96
C ALA A 349 -6.70 16.51 -17.14
N ASP A 350 -6.75 17.12 -18.32
CA ASP A 350 -7.06 16.45 -19.59
C ASP A 350 -5.79 16.01 -20.35
N SER A 351 -4.59 16.34 -19.86
CA SER A 351 -3.31 15.85 -20.33
C SER A 351 -2.41 15.53 -19.14
N TYR A 352 -1.77 14.36 -19.16
CA TYR A 352 -1.01 13.79 -18.05
C TYR A 352 -0.10 12.66 -18.55
N GLU A 353 0.70 12.07 -17.68
CA GLU A 353 1.34 10.77 -17.94
C GLU A 353 0.63 9.66 -17.17
N VAL A 354 0.54 8.47 -17.77
CA VAL A 354 -0.03 7.26 -17.16
C VAL A 354 1.03 6.17 -17.02
N LEU A 355 0.98 5.40 -15.95
CA LEU A 355 1.93 4.34 -15.67
C LEU A 355 1.56 3.03 -16.36
N VAL A 356 2.47 2.51 -17.17
CA VAL A 356 2.36 1.22 -17.86
C VAL A 356 3.48 0.30 -17.36
N TYR A 357 3.16 -0.97 -17.15
CA TYR A 357 4.17 -2.01 -16.87
C TYR A 357 4.33 -2.92 -18.09
N ASN A 358 5.55 -3.05 -18.59
CA ASN A 358 5.90 -3.86 -19.75
C ASN A 358 6.71 -5.09 -19.33
N ALA A 359 6.01 -6.21 -19.11
CA ALA A 359 6.61 -7.49 -18.72
C ALA A 359 7.63 -8.06 -19.76
N ASN A 360 7.60 -7.57 -21.00
CA ASN A 360 8.43 -8.06 -22.09
C ASN A 360 9.68 -7.19 -22.34
N ASN A 361 9.89 -6.13 -21.58
CA ASN A 361 11.14 -5.38 -21.66
C ASN A 361 12.29 -6.25 -21.13
N PRO A 362 13.29 -6.62 -21.97
CA PRO A 362 14.49 -7.24 -21.44
C PRO A 362 15.19 -6.25 -20.50
N PRO A 363 15.80 -6.70 -19.39
CA PRO A 363 16.53 -5.81 -18.50
C PRO A 363 17.66 -5.12 -19.28
N ASN A 364 17.46 -3.83 -19.58
CA ASN A 364 18.33 -3.09 -20.47
C ASN A 364 19.61 -2.69 -19.73
N THR A 365 20.63 -3.54 -19.83
CA THR A 365 21.88 -3.45 -19.06
C THR A 365 22.75 -2.22 -19.35
N ASN A 366 22.39 -1.38 -20.34
CA ASN A 366 23.27 -0.34 -20.88
C ASN A 366 22.71 1.10 -20.82
N ASN A 367 21.53 1.35 -20.24
CA ASN A 367 20.91 2.69 -20.25
C ASN A 367 21.20 3.53 -19.00
N THR A 368 22.40 4.13 -18.92
CA THR A 368 22.59 5.40 -18.18
C THR A 368 22.10 6.56 -19.04
N ASN A 369 20.79 6.63 -19.30
CA ASN A 369 20.19 7.69 -20.11
C ASN A 369 19.39 8.66 -19.25
N THR A 370 19.93 9.86 -19.09
CA THR A 370 19.17 11.05 -18.74
C THR A 370 18.05 11.25 -19.75
N THR A 371 16.80 11.02 -19.33
CA THR A 371 15.61 11.40 -20.09
C THR A 371 15.52 12.92 -20.15
N ASN A 372 15.82 13.51 -21.32
CA ASN A 372 15.47 14.90 -21.60
C ASN A 372 13.93 15.03 -21.62
N MET A 373 13.37 15.46 -20.49
CA MET A 373 11.93 15.59 -20.29
C MET A 373 11.37 16.79 -21.04
N ASN A 374 10.86 16.55 -22.25
CA ASN A 374 9.87 17.44 -22.85
C ASN A 374 8.50 17.19 -22.20
N MET A 375 8.38 17.39 -20.88
CA MET A 375 7.06 17.45 -20.26
C MET A 375 6.33 18.69 -20.76
N ILE A 376 5.07 18.52 -21.12
CA ILE A 376 4.20 19.60 -21.60
C ILE A 376 3.90 20.53 -20.42
N PRO A 377 4.38 21.78 -20.42
CA PRO A 377 4.03 22.72 -19.36
C PRO A 377 2.58 23.14 -19.55
N ILE A 378 1.74 22.89 -18.54
CA ILE A 378 0.37 23.39 -18.54
C ILE A 378 0.40 24.83 -18.04
N TYR A 379 0.52 25.76 -18.99
CA TYR A 379 0.11 27.14 -18.76
C TYR A 379 -1.42 27.17 -18.71
N GLN A 380 -1.99 27.67 -17.61
CA GLN A 380 -3.43 27.86 -17.43
C GLN A 380 -3.98 28.97 -18.33
#